data_AF-A0A971PVS4-F1
#
_entry.id   AF-A0A971PVS4-F1
#
_cell.length_a   1.000
_cell.length_b   1.000
_cell.length_c   1.000
_cell.angle_alpha   90.00
_cell.angle_beta   90.00
_cell.angle_gamma   90.00
#
_symmetry.space_group_name_H-M   'P 1'
#
loop_
_entity.id
_entity.type
_entity.pdbx_description
1 polymer ?
#
loop_
_entity_poly.entity_id
_entity_poly.type
_entity_poly.pdbx_seq_one_letter_code
_entity_poly.pdbx_strand_id
1 'polypeptide(L)' 'MLLRAQREGDLDRIVEQCRDPESVRWTTVPVPYGPEDARSFLELVARGWEQPGGPRVWAIAAADDP' A
#
# COMPACT_ATOMS: atom_id res chain seq x y z
N MET A 1 8.63 13.17 8.09
CA MET A 1 7.72 12.04 7.88
C MET A 1 6.33 12.62 7.74
N LEU A 2 5.55 12.13 6.79
CA LEU A 2 4.15 12.54 6.59
C LEU A 2 3.26 11.30 6.43
N LEU A 3 1.97 11.46 6.71
CA LEU A 3 0.95 10.44 6.48
C LEU A 3 0.05 10.89 5.34
N ARG A 4 -0.12 10.02 4.34
CA ARG A 4 -0.99 10.26 3.18
C ARG A 4 -1.65 8.96 2.73
N ALA A 5 -2.62 9.04 1.83
CA ALA A 5 -3.07 7.85 1.10
C ALA A 5 -1.91 7.25 0.29
N GLN A 6 -1.93 5.94 0.10
CA GLN A 6 -1.09 5.28 -0.90
C GLN A 6 -1.52 5.73 -2.31
N ARG A 7 -0.56 5.91 -3.21
CA ARG A 7 -0.76 6.35 -4.60
C ARG A 7 -0.07 5.40 -5.58
N GLU A 8 -0.34 5.58 -6.88
CA GLU A 8 0.25 4.76 -7.94
C GLU A 8 1.79 4.72 -7.90
N GLY A 9 2.44 5.84 -7.57
CA GLY A 9 3.90 5.91 -7.42
C GLY A 9 4.48 5.06 -6.26
N ASP A 10 3.63 4.52 -5.38
CA ASP A 10 4.07 3.62 -4.30
C ASP A 10 4.07 2.14 -4.72
N LEU A 11 3.57 1.81 -5.92
CA LEU A 11 3.35 0.44 -6.39
C LEU A 11 4.59 -0.44 -6.21
N ASP A 12 5.75 0.00 -6.71
CA ASP A 12 6.97 -0.80 -6.63
C ASP A 12 7.42 -1.05 -5.19
N ARG A 13 7.25 -0.06 -4.31
CA ARG A 13 7.57 -0.19 -2.88
C ARG A 13 6.60 -1.11 -2.15
N ILE A 14 5.32 -1.09 -2.54
CA ILE A 14 4.31 -2.03 -2.03
C ILE A 14 4.69 -3.46 -2.43
N VAL A 15 5.05 -3.68 -3.70
CA VAL A 15 5.50 -5.00 -4.19
C VAL A 15 6.76 -5.46 -3.47
N GLU A 16 7.73 -4.57 -3.26
CA GLU A 16 8.94 -4.85 -2.50
C GLU A 16 8.61 -5.27 -1.06
N GLN A 17 7.82 -4.48 -0.33
CA GLN A 17 7.43 -4.78 1.05
C GLN A 17 6.64 -6.09 1.15
N CYS A 18 5.70 -6.35 0.24
CA CYS A 18 4.90 -7.58 0.26
C CYS A 18 5.69 -8.83 -0.17
N ARG A 19 6.91 -8.67 -0.70
CA ARG A 19 7.84 -9.77 -1.00
C ARG A 19 8.93 -9.96 0.05
N ASP A 20 9.14 -8.98 0.92
CA ASP A 20 10.11 -9.08 2.01
C ASP A 20 9.75 -10.26 2.93
N PRO A 21 10.63 -11.28 3.07
CA PRO A 21 10.35 -12.45 3.90
C PRO A 21 10.01 -12.12 5.35
N GLU A 22 10.60 -11.06 5.92
CA GLU A 22 10.28 -10.67 7.29
C GLU A 22 8.88 -10.07 7.37
N SER A 23 8.48 -9.26 6.40
CA SER A 23 7.10 -8.75 6.28
C SER A 23 6.08 -9.89 6.04
N VAL A 24 6.39 -10.85 5.16
CA VAL A 24 5.52 -12.01 4.87
C VAL A 24 5.31 -12.89 6.09
N ARG A 25 6.32 -13.04 6.94
CA ARG A 25 6.21 -13.83 8.19
C ARG A 25 5.08 -13.37 9.10
N TRP A 26 4.74 -12.08 9.08
CA TRP A 26 3.78 -11.46 9.99
C TRP A 26 2.48 -10.98 9.31
N THR A 27 2.35 -11.17 7.99
CA THR A 27 1.19 -10.71 7.23
C THR A 27 0.53 -11.85 6.45
N THR A 28 -0.62 -11.59 5.86
CA THR A 28 -1.38 -12.57 5.06
C THR A 28 -1.49 -12.14 3.59
N VAL A 29 -0.50 -11.40 3.10
CA VAL A 29 -0.48 -11.00 1.69
C VAL A 29 -0.32 -12.22 0.77
N PRO A 30 -0.86 -12.20 -0.45
CA PRO A 30 -0.65 -13.26 -1.44
C PRO A 30 0.84 -13.56 -1.67
N VAL A 31 1.18 -14.84 -1.88
CA VAL A 31 2.54 -15.28 -2.24
C VAL A 31 2.47 -16.19 -3.46
N PRO A 32 3.10 -15.83 -4.60
CA PRO A 32 3.91 -14.63 -4.82
C PRO A 32 3.06 -13.36 -4.99
N TYR A 33 3.48 -12.25 -4.35
CA TYR A 33 2.84 -10.94 -4.53
C TYR A 33 3.34 -10.25 -5.81
N GLY A 34 2.46 -9.68 -6.62
CA GLY A 34 2.79 -9.05 -7.90
C GLY A 34 2.24 -7.63 -8.11
N PRO A 35 2.62 -6.96 -9.21
CA PRO A 35 2.11 -5.63 -9.56
C PRO A 35 0.58 -5.54 -9.70
N GLU A 36 -0.07 -6.62 -10.16
CA GLU A 36 -1.53 -6.68 -10.26
C GLU A 36 -2.20 -6.66 -8.87
N ASP A 37 -1.61 -7.35 -7.88
CA ASP A 37 -2.08 -7.34 -6.49
C ASP A 37 -1.92 -5.95 -5.88
N ALA A 38 -0.78 -5.29 -6.14
CA ALA A 38 -0.52 -3.92 -5.68
C ALA A 38 -1.51 -2.92 -6.28
N ARG A 39 -1.82 -3.03 -7.59
CA ARG A 39 -2.84 -2.17 -8.23
C ARG A 39 -4.22 -2.41 -7.64
N SER A 40 -4.60 -3.66 -7.42
CA SER A 40 -5.87 -4.02 -6.79
C SER A 40 -5.98 -3.45 -5.36
N PHE A 41 -4.88 -3.49 -4.60
CA PHE A 41 -4.79 -2.87 -3.29
C PHE A 41 -4.92 -1.34 -3.36
N LEU A 42 -4.24 -0.68 -4.30
CA LEU A 42 -4.34 0.77 -4.49
C LEU A 42 -5.76 1.21 -4.85
N GLU A 43 -6.48 0.44 -5.68
CA GLU A 43 -7.90 0.69 -5.97
C GLU A 43 -8.77 0.57 -4.72
N LEU A 44 -8.52 -0.43 -3.86
CA LEU A 44 -9.22 -0.57 -2.58
C LEU A 44 -8.95 0.63 -1.67
N VAL A 45 -7.70 1.09 -1.60
CA VAL A 45 -7.32 2.28 -0.83
C VAL A 45 -8.07 3.50 -1.37
N ALA A 46 -8.00 3.77 -2.67
CA ALA A 46 -8.67 4.92 -3.28
C ALA A 46 -10.18 4.95 -2.97
N ARG A 47 -10.87 3.81 -3.16
CA ARG A 47 -12.30 3.69 -2.84
C ARG A 47 -12.59 3.94 -1.36
N GLY A 48 -11.75 3.42 -0.47
CA GLY A 48 -11.90 3.64 0.97
C GLY A 48 -11.81 5.11 1.34
N TRP A 49 -10.85 5.83 0.73
CA TRP A 49 -10.63 7.26 0.94
C TRP A 49 -11.75 8.15 0.41
N GLU A 50 -12.33 7.82 -0.74
CA GLU A 50 -13.47 8.55 -1.33
C GLU A 50 -14.76 8.40 -0.52
N GLN A 51 -14.92 7.27 0.19
CA GLN A 51 -16.11 7.01 0.99
C GLN A 51 -16.05 7.73 2.35
N PRO A 52 -17.10 8.50 2.73
CA PRO A 52 -17.24 9.02 4.09
C PRO A 52 -17.27 7.87 5.10
N GLY A 53 -16.35 7.89 6.07
CA GLY A 53 -16.22 6.83 7.08
C GLY A 53 -15.57 5.53 6.56
N GLY A 54 -15.09 5.49 5.32
CA GLY A 54 -14.37 4.34 4.78
C GLY A 54 -13.00 4.12 5.44
N PRO A 55 -12.35 2.96 5.21
CA PRO A 55 -11.06 2.68 5.78
C PRO A 55 -10.00 3.69 5.31
N ARG A 56 -9.11 4.09 6.22
CA ARG A 56 -7.97 4.98 5.93
C ARG A 56 -6.68 4.18 6.06
N VAL A 57 -6.22 3.66 4.92
CA VAL A 57 -4.91 3.02 4.82
C VAL A 57 -3.88 4.11 4.55
N TRP A 58 -2.95 4.26 5.48
CA TRP A 58 -1.95 5.32 5.47
C TRP A 58 -0.60 4.80 4.97
N ALA A 59 0.00 5.54 4.06
CA ALA A 59 1.41 5.46 3.76
C ALA A 59 2.21 6.24 4.80
N ILE A 60 3.33 5.69 5.24
CA ILE A 60 4.36 6.43 5.97
C ILE A 60 5.40 6.86 4.94
N ALA A 61 5.44 8.16 4.66
CA ALA A 61 6.33 8.72 3.65
C ALA A 61 7.38 9.65 4.26
N ALA A 62 8.48 9.85 3.53
CA ALA A 62 9.49 10.85 3.87
C ALA A 62 8.84 12.26 3.92
N ALA A 63 9.43 13.19 4.68
CA ALA A 63 8.82 14.52 4.84
C ALA A 63 8.78 15.33 3.53
N ASP A 64 9.71 15.01 2.65
CA ASP A 64 9.99 15.61 1.34
C ASP A 64 9.51 14.72 0.20
N ASP A 65 8.73 13.67 0.49
CA ASP A 65 8.08 12.87 -0.55
C ASP A 65 7.08 13.77 -1.31
N PRO A 66 7.25 13.93 -2.64
CA PRO A 66 6.58 14.96 -3.43
C PRO A 66 5.06 14.79 -3.52
#